data_AF-A0A7K1KV76-F1
#
_entry.id   AF-A0A7K1KV76-F1
#
_cell.length_a   1.000
_cell.length_b   1.000
_cell.length_c   1.000
_cell.angle_alpha   90.00
_cell.angle_beta   90.00
_cell.angle_gamma   90.00
#
_symmetry.space_group_name_H-M   'P 1'
#
loop_
_entity.id
_entity.type
_entity.pdbx_description
1 polymer ?
#
loop_
_entity_poly.entity_id
_entity_poly.type
_entity_poly.pdbx_seq_one_letter_code
_entity_poly.pdbx_strand_id
1 'polypeptide(L)'
;MGHVVAPPPAPRGRTRAAVAAIALLAVATASGGLYAALTFEDDNPVRASAPRGEVSPGGPGGPVNVAEGGQVAPLRRVVPPDVLAVARKPISPVQVAKVTRISGVRDVVAVSGGAVQLQGRQVNALAVDPSSFRSWTPPGTAKKTDLWSALEGGQFAVSPSAADQLRLSRGFPYPVVARTVPTLTMGGSGQFGLPGIDMLVGRDAGARMGLVPDIAVLVNAPGADPAKVAAAVTGLLGRGTNVVNLHEGRYRTSGDGGRPGSYLDLYRQAARSCRGLSWTVLAAIGQVESDHGRDAGPSSAGALGPMQFLPATWRAYGVDGDGDGKADITNPFDAVPGAAKYLCANGAGGGGERLYRAVWQYNHADWYVRKVLGLARAYEARYR
;
A
#
# COMPACT_ATOMS: atom_id res chain seq x y z
N MET A 1 -21.68 -28.74 -67.66
CA MET A 1 -21.23 -28.50 -66.27
C MET A 1 -21.64 -27.09 -65.88
N GLY A 2 -22.35 -26.93 -64.76
CA GLY A 2 -22.64 -25.62 -64.14
C GLY A 2 -24.11 -25.18 -64.18
N HIS A 3 -24.98 -25.84 -63.40
CA HIS A 3 -26.35 -25.39 -63.13
C HIS A 3 -26.35 -24.17 -62.18
N VAL A 4 -27.07 -23.11 -62.57
CA VAL A 4 -27.48 -22.00 -61.71
C VAL A 4 -28.75 -22.42 -60.96
N VAL A 5 -28.71 -22.43 -59.63
CA VAL A 5 -29.88 -22.66 -58.77
C VAL A 5 -29.88 -21.61 -57.66
N ALA A 6 -30.99 -20.86 -57.60
CA ALA A 6 -31.29 -19.83 -56.62
C ALA A 6 -31.54 -20.43 -55.21
N PRO A 7 -31.30 -19.68 -54.13
CA PRO A 7 -31.65 -20.11 -52.78
C PRO A 7 -33.17 -19.97 -52.47
N PRO A 8 -33.71 -20.82 -51.57
CA PRO A 8 -35.14 -20.91 -51.27
C PRO A 8 -35.66 -19.82 -50.29
N PRO A 9 -36.99 -19.63 -50.16
CA PRO A 9 -37.59 -18.63 -49.28
C PRO A 9 -37.60 -19.04 -47.79
N ALA A 10 -37.67 -18.02 -46.93
CA ALA A 10 -37.55 -18.07 -45.47
C ALA A 10 -38.67 -18.84 -44.74
N PRO A 11 -38.39 -19.46 -43.57
CA PRO A 11 -39.41 -19.80 -42.60
C PRO A 11 -39.67 -18.62 -41.64
N ARG A 12 -40.95 -18.26 -41.49
CA ARG A 12 -41.43 -17.41 -40.38
C ARG A 12 -41.43 -18.22 -39.09
N GLY A 13 -40.59 -17.85 -38.14
CA GLY A 13 -40.62 -18.35 -36.76
C GLY A 13 -40.36 -17.22 -35.78
N ARG A 14 -41.37 -16.88 -34.97
CA ARG A 14 -41.27 -15.91 -33.86
C ARG A 14 -40.31 -16.47 -32.79
N THR A 15 -39.39 -15.66 -32.27
CA THR A 15 -39.31 -15.24 -30.84
C THR A 15 -37.88 -14.88 -30.37
N ARG A 16 -37.84 -13.76 -29.63
CA ARG A 16 -36.91 -13.37 -28.54
C ARG A 16 -35.44 -13.12 -28.89
N ALA A 17 -35.08 -11.83 -28.80
CA ALA A 17 -33.73 -11.33 -28.74
C ALA A 17 -32.93 -12.03 -27.63
N ALA A 18 -31.87 -12.74 -28.02
CA ALA A 18 -30.81 -13.15 -27.12
C ALA A 18 -29.85 -11.97 -26.96
N VAL A 19 -29.86 -11.35 -25.78
CA VAL A 19 -28.77 -10.46 -25.34
C VAL A 19 -27.54 -11.35 -25.17
N ALA A 20 -26.51 -11.08 -25.95
CA ALA A 20 -25.23 -11.77 -25.83
C ALA A 20 -24.63 -11.49 -24.44
N ALA A 21 -24.53 -12.53 -23.62
CA ALA A 21 -23.71 -12.51 -22.41
C ALA A 21 -22.25 -12.46 -22.84
N ILE A 22 -21.59 -11.31 -22.61
CA ILE A 22 -20.14 -11.19 -22.76
C ILE A 22 -19.53 -11.94 -21.58
N ALA A 23 -19.07 -13.17 -21.82
CA ALA A 23 -18.24 -13.90 -20.87
C ALA A 23 -16.86 -13.22 -20.79
N LEU A 24 -16.59 -12.53 -19.69
CA LEU A 24 -15.26 -11.99 -19.38
C LEU A 24 -14.33 -13.16 -19.04
N LEU A 25 -13.37 -13.42 -19.93
CA LEU A 25 -12.22 -14.28 -19.62
C LEU A 25 -11.38 -13.60 -18.52
N ALA A 26 -11.41 -14.16 -17.31
CA ALA A 26 -10.44 -13.85 -16.28
C ALA A 26 -9.08 -14.47 -16.66
N VAL A 27 -8.15 -13.65 -17.15
CA VAL A 27 -6.75 -14.08 -17.30
C VAL A 27 -6.14 -14.16 -15.90
N ALA A 28 -6.08 -15.37 -15.36
CA ALA A 28 -5.41 -15.67 -14.11
C ALA A 28 -3.89 -15.52 -14.29
N THR A 29 -3.35 -14.37 -13.88
CA THR A 29 -1.92 -14.25 -13.56
C THR A 29 -1.72 -14.60 -12.08
N ALA A 30 -0.52 -15.06 -11.72
CA ALA A 30 -0.18 -15.80 -10.50
C ALA A 30 -0.41 -15.10 -9.13
N SER A 31 -1.17 -14.01 -9.09
CA SER A 31 -1.66 -13.30 -7.90
C SER A 31 -2.98 -13.88 -7.33
N GLY A 32 -3.55 -14.90 -7.97
CA GLY A 32 -4.96 -15.29 -7.85
C GLY A 32 -5.49 -15.74 -6.49
N GLY A 33 -4.64 -16.05 -5.49
CA GLY A 33 -5.12 -16.63 -4.22
C GLY A 33 -5.94 -15.69 -3.34
N LEU A 34 -5.54 -14.41 -3.23
CA LEU A 34 -6.29 -13.40 -2.46
C LEU A 34 -7.41 -12.78 -3.31
N TYR A 35 -7.14 -12.57 -4.60
CA TYR A 35 -8.11 -12.07 -5.58
C TYR A 35 -9.34 -12.98 -5.69
N ALA A 36 -9.15 -14.30 -5.71
CA ALA A 36 -10.26 -15.25 -5.79
C ALA A 36 -11.06 -15.36 -4.47
N ALA A 37 -10.47 -15.01 -3.32
CA ALA A 37 -11.15 -15.17 -2.03
C ALA A 37 -12.28 -14.15 -1.80
N LEU A 38 -12.27 -13.03 -2.53
CA LEU A 38 -13.24 -11.93 -2.39
C LEU A 38 -14.27 -11.87 -3.54
N THR A 39 -14.13 -12.71 -4.56
CA THR A 39 -15.01 -12.76 -5.74
C THR A 39 -15.86 -14.02 -5.75
N PHE A 40 -17.01 -14.02 -5.08
CA PHE A 40 -18.07 -15.00 -5.40
C PHE A 40 -19.44 -14.32 -5.26
N GLU A 41 -20.12 -14.18 -6.39
CA GLU A 41 -21.51 -13.76 -6.55
C GLU A 41 -22.46 -14.94 -6.29
N ASP A 42 -23.48 -14.73 -5.45
CA ASP A 42 -24.69 -15.56 -5.40
C ASP A 42 -25.73 -14.94 -6.35
N ASP A 43 -26.11 -15.68 -7.38
CA ASP A 43 -27.15 -15.33 -8.35
C ASP A 43 -28.54 -15.31 -7.68
N ASN A 44 -29.12 -14.11 -7.49
CA ASN A 44 -30.59 -13.98 -7.42
C ASN A 44 -31.08 -12.55 -7.72
N PRO A 45 -31.81 -12.30 -8.82
CA PRO A 45 -32.29 -10.96 -9.14
C PRO A 45 -33.58 -10.64 -8.38
N VAL A 46 -33.50 -9.82 -7.33
CA VAL A 46 -34.67 -9.16 -6.74
C VAL A 46 -34.90 -7.82 -7.43
N ARG A 47 -36.02 -7.72 -8.17
CA ARG A 47 -36.55 -6.48 -8.75
C ARG A 47 -37.04 -5.57 -7.62
N ALA A 48 -36.49 -4.35 -7.52
CA ALA A 48 -37.06 -3.30 -6.68
C ALA A 48 -37.32 -2.03 -7.51
N SER A 49 -38.59 -1.62 -7.53
CA SER A 49 -39.10 -0.41 -8.17
C SER A 49 -38.79 0.83 -7.31
N ALA A 50 -38.25 1.89 -7.91
CA ALA A 50 -38.00 3.16 -7.24
C ALA A 50 -39.23 4.10 -7.32
N PRO A 51 -39.57 4.86 -6.26
CA PRO A 51 -40.40 6.06 -6.39
C PRO A 51 -39.52 7.26 -6.76
N ARG A 52 -40.00 8.09 -7.69
CA ARG A 52 -39.44 9.41 -8.02
C ARG A 52 -39.80 10.38 -6.89
N GLY A 53 -38.79 11.07 -6.35
CA GLY A 53 -38.94 12.25 -5.51
C GLY A 53 -38.35 13.47 -6.22
N GLU A 54 -39.11 14.55 -6.25
CA GLU A 54 -38.88 15.79 -6.99
C GLU A 54 -37.58 16.54 -6.61
N VAL A 55 -37.00 17.19 -7.61
CA VAL A 55 -35.86 18.11 -7.49
C VAL A 55 -36.40 19.54 -7.39
N SER A 56 -36.05 20.27 -6.32
CA SER A 56 -36.17 21.73 -6.27
C SER A 56 -34.78 22.38 -6.33
N PRO A 57 -34.58 23.45 -7.13
CA PRO A 57 -33.29 24.08 -7.34
C PRO A 57 -33.03 25.21 -6.33
N GLY A 58 -31.81 25.32 -5.80
CA GLY A 58 -31.44 26.39 -4.87
C GLY A 58 -29.97 26.79 -4.93
N GLY A 59 -29.69 27.86 -5.69
CA GLY A 59 -28.76 28.96 -5.37
C GLY A 59 -27.23 28.72 -5.28
N PRO A 60 -26.39 29.72 -5.67
CA PRO A 60 -24.94 29.58 -5.73
C PRO A 60 -24.23 29.96 -4.42
N GLY A 61 -23.20 29.19 -4.05
CA GLY A 61 -22.06 29.62 -3.25
C GLY A 61 -22.30 29.90 -1.76
N GLY A 62 -22.11 28.87 -0.93
CA GLY A 62 -21.83 29.00 0.50
C GLY A 62 -20.76 27.97 0.91
N PRO A 63 -19.88 28.27 1.87
CA PRO A 63 -18.81 27.36 2.26
C PRO A 63 -19.41 26.02 2.68
N VAL A 64 -18.84 24.94 2.15
CA VAL A 64 -19.12 23.58 2.61
C VAL A 64 -18.75 23.51 4.09
N ASN A 65 -19.76 23.60 4.95
CA ASN A 65 -19.61 23.24 6.36
C ASN A 65 -19.23 21.76 6.40
N VAL A 66 -17.95 21.52 6.71
CA VAL A 66 -17.46 20.21 7.09
C VAL A 66 -18.24 19.84 8.34
N ALA A 67 -19.16 18.89 8.21
CA ALA A 67 -19.90 18.35 9.34
C ALA A 67 -18.90 17.97 10.45
N GLU A 68 -19.15 18.45 11.66
CA GLU A 68 -18.46 18.02 12.88
C GLU A 68 -18.77 16.53 13.12
N GLY A 69 -18.00 15.66 12.47
CA GLY A 69 -17.88 14.24 12.75
C GLY A 69 -16.63 14.00 13.59
N GLY A 70 -16.73 13.11 14.58
CA GLY A 70 -15.79 12.91 15.68
C GLY A 70 -14.32 12.98 15.28
N GLN A 71 -13.55 13.77 16.01
CA GLN A 71 -12.12 13.94 15.75
C GLN A 71 -11.41 12.58 15.85
N VAL A 72 -10.68 12.19 14.79
CA VAL A 72 -9.91 10.94 14.77
C VAL A 72 -8.95 10.88 15.95
N ALA A 73 -9.02 9.82 16.75
CA ALA A 73 -8.20 9.66 17.95
C ALA A 73 -6.70 9.73 17.59
N PRO A 74 -5.85 10.41 18.40
CA PRO A 74 -4.43 10.60 18.12
C PRO A 74 -3.65 9.29 18.00
N LEU A 75 -2.60 9.27 17.16
CA LEU A 75 -1.74 8.09 17.00
C LEU A 75 -0.95 7.88 18.28
N ARG A 76 -1.19 6.77 18.98
CA ARG A 76 -0.41 6.41 20.16
C ARG A 76 0.84 5.61 19.79
N ARG A 77 0.66 4.61 18.91
CA ARG A 77 1.73 3.74 18.41
C ARG A 77 1.34 3.16 17.05
N VAL A 78 2.33 2.64 16.33
CA VAL A 78 2.12 1.79 15.14
C VAL A 78 2.08 0.34 15.60
N VAL A 79 1.19 -0.45 14.99
CA VAL A 79 0.91 -1.87 15.24
C VAL A 79 1.06 -2.59 13.90
N PRO A 80 2.29 -2.92 13.48
CA PRO A 80 2.52 -3.55 12.18
C PRO A 80 1.88 -4.96 12.18
N PRO A 81 1.04 -5.30 11.20
CA PRO A 81 0.44 -6.63 11.14
C PRO A 81 1.48 -7.67 10.70
N ASP A 82 1.45 -8.84 11.34
CA ASP A 82 2.32 -9.98 11.01
C ASP A 82 1.57 -11.03 10.17
N VAL A 83 0.25 -11.14 10.37
CA VAL A 83 -0.63 -12.05 9.65
C VAL A 83 -1.91 -11.33 9.24
N LEU A 84 -2.35 -11.57 8.00
CA LEU A 84 -3.68 -11.21 7.49
C LEU A 84 -4.42 -12.50 7.18
N ALA A 85 -5.61 -12.69 7.75
CA ALA A 85 -6.47 -13.82 7.44
C ALA A 85 -7.82 -13.33 6.90
N VAL A 86 -8.20 -13.83 5.73
CA VAL A 86 -9.48 -13.54 5.07
C VAL A 86 -10.31 -14.81 5.05
N ALA A 87 -11.41 -14.80 5.79
CA ALA A 87 -12.33 -15.92 5.91
C ALA A 87 -13.35 -15.93 4.76
N ARG A 88 -14.03 -17.07 4.57
CA ARG A 88 -15.17 -17.18 3.63
C ARG A 88 -16.51 -16.77 4.25
N LYS A 89 -16.55 -16.63 5.57
CA LYS A 89 -17.73 -16.28 6.36
C LYS A 89 -17.31 -15.27 7.42
N PRO A 90 -18.24 -14.42 7.92
CA PRO A 90 -17.97 -13.52 9.02
C PRO A 90 -17.30 -14.24 10.19
N ILE A 91 -16.20 -13.67 10.68
CA ILE A 91 -15.44 -14.20 11.81
C ILE A 91 -16.19 -13.80 13.07
N SER A 92 -16.68 -14.78 13.83
CA SER A 92 -17.41 -14.51 15.06
C SER A 92 -16.53 -13.87 16.14
N PRO A 93 -17.09 -13.06 17.07
CA PRO A 93 -16.35 -12.53 18.20
C PRO A 93 -15.64 -13.60 19.04
N VAL A 94 -16.21 -14.80 19.14
CA VAL A 94 -15.60 -15.95 19.82
C VAL A 94 -14.34 -16.42 19.09
N GLN A 95 -14.33 -16.44 17.76
CA GLN A 95 -13.14 -16.76 16.98
C GLN A 95 -12.07 -15.69 17.12
N VAL A 96 -12.44 -14.40 17.05
CA VAL A 96 -11.50 -13.28 17.30
C VAL A 96 -10.86 -13.41 18.68
N ALA A 97 -11.67 -13.67 19.73
CA ALA A 97 -11.17 -13.86 21.08
C ALA A 97 -10.23 -15.06 21.23
N LYS A 98 -10.44 -16.14 20.46
CA LYS A 98 -9.51 -17.27 20.41
C LYS A 98 -8.19 -16.89 19.73
N VAL A 99 -8.23 -16.10 18.66
CA VAL A 99 -7.03 -15.60 17.97
C VAL A 99 -6.19 -14.73 18.91
N THR A 100 -6.81 -13.86 19.72
CA THR A 100 -6.12 -13.04 20.72
C THR A 100 -5.39 -13.87 21.79
N ARG A 101 -5.80 -15.11 22.03
CA ARG A 101 -5.19 -16.02 23.01
C ARG A 101 -4.03 -16.86 22.45
N ILE A 102 -3.73 -16.75 21.14
CA ILE A 102 -2.57 -17.42 20.56
C ILE A 102 -1.29 -16.86 21.21
N SER A 103 -0.37 -17.75 21.59
CA SER A 103 0.90 -17.34 22.20
C SER A 103 1.67 -16.38 21.29
N GLY A 104 2.09 -15.24 21.86
CA GLY A 104 2.84 -14.20 21.15
C GLY A 104 1.99 -13.15 20.45
N VAL A 105 0.68 -13.37 20.28
CA VAL A 105 -0.25 -12.34 19.77
C VAL A 105 -0.44 -11.24 20.81
N ARG A 106 -0.35 -9.98 20.36
CA ARG A 106 -0.52 -8.80 21.21
C ARG A 106 -1.78 -8.01 20.86
N ASP A 107 -1.97 -7.74 19.56
CA ASP A 107 -3.11 -6.99 19.08
C ASP A 107 -3.79 -7.78 17.95
N VAL A 108 -5.11 -7.66 17.87
CA VAL A 108 -5.96 -8.28 16.84
C VAL A 108 -7.03 -7.27 16.44
N VAL A 109 -7.28 -7.11 15.14
CA VAL A 109 -8.40 -6.31 14.64
C VAL A 109 -9.17 -7.09 13.58
N ALA A 110 -10.48 -7.20 13.76
CA ALA A 110 -11.40 -7.70 12.73
C ALA A 110 -11.92 -6.51 11.92
N VAL A 111 -12.03 -6.71 10.61
CA VAL A 111 -12.47 -5.69 9.66
C VAL A 111 -13.42 -6.29 8.65
N SER A 112 -14.35 -5.44 8.20
CA SER A 112 -15.27 -5.77 7.13
C SER A 112 -14.57 -5.58 5.78
N GLY A 113 -15.00 -6.30 4.75
CA GLY A 113 -14.34 -6.20 3.44
C GLY A 113 -15.12 -6.85 2.30
N GLY A 114 -14.63 -6.64 1.09
CA GLY A 114 -15.22 -7.18 -0.12
C GLY A 114 -14.57 -6.63 -1.39
N ALA A 115 -14.83 -7.30 -2.52
CA ALA A 115 -14.51 -6.76 -3.83
C ALA A 115 -15.56 -5.73 -4.26
N VAL A 116 -15.11 -4.61 -4.82
CA VAL A 116 -15.96 -3.55 -5.39
C VAL A 116 -15.39 -3.12 -6.73
N GLN A 117 -16.17 -2.47 -7.60
CA GLN A 117 -15.63 -1.85 -8.80
C GLN A 117 -15.50 -0.34 -8.63
N LEU A 118 -14.34 0.18 -9.02
CA LEU A 118 -14.01 1.59 -9.06
C LEU A 118 -13.44 1.88 -10.45
N GLN A 119 -14.03 2.85 -11.16
CA GLN A 119 -13.63 3.17 -12.55
C GLN A 119 -13.65 1.94 -13.49
N GLY A 120 -14.66 1.07 -13.33
CA GLY A 120 -14.82 -0.15 -14.14
C GLY A 120 -13.78 -1.24 -13.85
N ARG A 121 -12.97 -1.09 -12.80
CA ARG A 121 -11.96 -2.07 -12.39
C ARG A 121 -12.26 -2.59 -11.00
N GLN A 122 -12.14 -3.89 -10.82
CA GLN A 122 -12.33 -4.49 -9.50
C GLN A 122 -11.14 -4.14 -8.58
N VAL A 123 -11.47 -3.69 -7.37
CA VAL A 123 -10.54 -3.38 -6.29
C VAL A 123 -11.04 -4.03 -5.00
N ASN A 124 -10.12 -4.40 -4.09
CA ASN A 124 -10.50 -4.95 -2.80
C ASN A 124 -10.57 -3.85 -1.75
N ALA A 125 -11.72 -3.73 -1.08
CA ALA A 125 -11.98 -2.72 -0.07
C ALA A 125 -12.03 -3.32 1.34
N LEU A 126 -11.48 -2.61 2.31
CA LEU A 126 -11.73 -2.84 3.74
C LEU A 126 -12.52 -1.67 4.33
N ALA A 127 -13.50 -2.00 5.17
CA ALA A 127 -14.20 -1.05 6.00
C ALA A 127 -13.67 -1.09 7.43
N VAL A 128 -13.20 0.07 7.88
CA VAL A 128 -12.39 0.21 9.09
C VAL A 128 -12.87 1.34 9.97
N ASP A 129 -12.49 1.29 11.24
CA ASP A 129 -12.62 2.43 12.15
C ASP A 129 -11.34 3.27 12.07
N PRO A 130 -11.39 4.54 11.60
CA PRO A 130 -10.19 5.34 11.36
C PRO A 130 -9.30 5.51 12.60
N SER A 131 -9.92 5.68 13.77
CA SER A 131 -9.23 5.92 15.04
C SER A 131 -8.37 4.73 15.48
N SER A 132 -8.91 3.52 15.39
CA SER A 132 -8.22 2.28 15.78
C SER A 132 -7.36 1.70 14.67
N PHE A 133 -7.83 1.76 13.41
CA PHE A 133 -7.16 1.11 12.29
C PHE A 133 -5.92 1.84 11.81
N ARG A 134 -5.80 3.16 12.02
CA ARG A 134 -4.63 3.92 11.55
C ARG A 134 -3.29 3.37 12.03
N SER A 135 -3.28 2.82 13.23
CA SER A 135 -2.09 2.20 13.83
C SER A 135 -1.61 0.97 13.04
N TRP A 136 -2.48 0.31 12.27
CA TRP A 136 -2.20 -0.90 11.49
C TRP A 136 -1.58 -0.65 10.12
N THR A 137 -1.35 0.63 9.77
CA THR A 137 -0.74 1.02 8.49
C THR A 137 0.72 1.45 8.67
N PRO A 138 1.53 1.46 7.60
CA PRO A 138 2.89 1.98 7.62
C PRO A 138 2.96 3.39 8.24
N PRO A 139 4.07 3.74 8.93
CA PRO A 139 4.20 5.02 9.64
C PRO A 139 3.90 6.25 8.78
N GLY A 140 4.22 6.21 7.48
CA GLY A 140 3.93 7.29 6.53
C GLY A 140 2.43 7.53 6.33
N THR A 141 1.61 6.48 6.35
CA THR A 141 0.14 6.58 6.25
C THR A 141 -0.49 6.81 7.62
N ALA A 142 -0.01 6.15 8.67
CA ALA A 142 -0.54 6.27 10.03
C ALA A 142 -0.49 7.71 10.58
N LYS A 143 0.47 8.52 10.11
CA LYS A 143 0.67 9.93 10.50
C LYS A 143 -0.12 10.94 9.67
N LYS A 144 -0.75 10.54 8.55
CA LYS A 144 -1.54 11.43 7.69
C LYS A 144 -2.89 11.74 8.31
N THR A 145 -2.93 12.67 9.26
CA THR A 145 -4.16 13.07 9.96
C THR A 145 -5.27 13.46 8.98
N ASP A 146 -4.94 14.18 7.91
CA ASP A 146 -5.88 14.59 6.87
C ASP A 146 -6.54 13.40 6.15
N LEU A 147 -5.77 12.35 5.85
CA LEU A 147 -6.29 11.12 5.24
C LEU A 147 -7.29 10.42 6.15
N TRP A 148 -6.96 10.27 7.44
CA TRP A 148 -7.84 9.60 8.40
C TRP A 148 -9.08 10.42 8.73
N SER A 149 -8.96 11.74 8.83
CA SER A 149 -10.12 12.63 8.99
C SER A 149 -11.03 12.60 7.77
N ALA A 150 -10.48 12.48 6.56
CA ALA A 150 -11.29 12.29 5.37
C ALA A 150 -12.07 10.96 5.41
N LEU A 151 -11.42 9.88 5.86
CA LEU A 151 -12.06 8.56 6.01
C LEU A 151 -13.20 8.58 7.04
N GLU A 152 -12.98 9.28 8.16
CA GLU A 152 -14.00 9.52 9.20
C GLU A 152 -15.17 10.36 8.66
N GLY A 153 -14.88 11.35 7.81
CA GLY A 153 -15.86 12.15 7.09
C GLY A 153 -16.59 11.41 5.95
N GLY A 154 -16.44 10.08 5.84
CA GLY A 154 -17.13 9.25 4.84
C GLY A 154 -16.51 9.25 3.45
N GLN A 155 -15.34 9.86 3.28
CA GLN A 155 -14.54 9.76 2.05
C GLN A 155 -13.80 8.42 2.02
N PHE A 156 -13.30 8.00 0.86
CA PHE A 156 -12.49 6.78 0.75
C PHE A 156 -11.01 7.11 0.54
N ALA A 157 -10.13 6.21 0.99
CA ALA A 157 -8.71 6.25 0.70
C ALA A 157 -8.33 5.09 -0.24
N VAL A 158 -7.31 5.28 -1.07
CA VAL A 158 -6.78 4.22 -1.97
C VAL A 158 -5.28 4.00 -1.81
N SER A 159 -4.81 2.82 -2.20
CA SER A 159 -3.39 2.55 -2.38
C SER A 159 -2.80 3.47 -3.47
N PRO A 160 -1.51 3.84 -3.42
CA PRO A 160 -0.90 4.65 -4.47
C PRO A 160 -1.02 3.98 -5.86
N SER A 161 -0.79 2.67 -5.93
CA SER A 161 -0.94 1.89 -7.15
C SER A 161 -2.36 1.96 -7.73
N ALA A 162 -3.40 1.87 -6.90
CA ALA A 162 -4.78 1.99 -7.35
C ALA A 162 -5.10 3.43 -7.79
N ALA A 163 -4.61 4.44 -7.06
CA ALA A 163 -4.78 5.84 -7.44
C ALA A 163 -4.20 6.12 -8.83
N ASP A 164 -2.98 5.66 -9.11
CA ASP A 164 -2.29 5.90 -10.37
C ASP A 164 -2.91 5.11 -11.52
N GLN A 165 -3.17 3.81 -11.33
CA GLN A 165 -3.73 2.94 -12.36
C GLN A 165 -5.16 3.34 -12.76
N LEU A 166 -5.95 3.83 -11.80
CA LEU A 166 -7.33 4.27 -12.03
C LEU A 166 -7.43 5.78 -12.28
N ARG A 167 -6.30 6.50 -12.27
CA ARG A 167 -6.21 7.96 -12.47
C ARG A 167 -7.15 8.74 -11.54
N LEU A 168 -7.17 8.35 -10.27
CA LEU A 168 -8.04 8.95 -9.27
C LEU A 168 -7.45 10.26 -8.76
N SER A 169 -8.32 11.22 -8.47
CA SER A 169 -7.97 12.56 -8.03
C SER A 169 -8.62 12.85 -6.69
N ARG A 170 -7.83 13.35 -5.72
CA ARG A 170 -8.33 13.76 -4.41
C ARG A 170 -9.43 14.82 -4.57
N GLY A 171 -10.49 14.71 -3.77
CA GLY A 171 -11.64 15.62 -3.79
C GLY A 171 -12.67 15.32 -4.88
N PHE A 172 -12.38 14.41 -5.83
CA PHE A 172 -13.36 14.04 -6.85
C PHE A 172 -14.31 12.94 -6.37
N PRO A 173 -15.60 13.05 -6.70
CA PRO A 173 -16.59 12.00 -6.45
C PRO A 173 -16.48 10.88 -7.49
N TYR A 174 -16.61 9.64 -7.02
CA TYR A 174 -16.55 8.44 -7.83
C TYR A 174 -17.71 7.49 -7.50
N PRO A 175 -18.43 6.96 -8.51
CA PRO A 175 -19.36 5.87 -8.29
C PRO A 175 -18.58 4.60 -7.93
N VAL A 176 -18.96 3.97 -6.82
CA VAL A 176 -18.36 2.71 -6.37
C VAL A 176 -19.40 1.62 -6.53
N VAL A 177 -19.18 0.68 -7.46
CA VAL A 177 -20.12 -0.44 -7.68
C VAL A 177 -19.82 -1.53 -6.66
N ALA A 178 -20.66 -1.64 -5.65
CA ALA A 178 -20.65 -2.72 -4.67
C ALA A 178 -22.03 -3.39 -4.68
N ARG A 179 -22.50 -3.91 -3.53
CA ARG A 179 -23.89 -4.38 -3.41
C ARG A 179 -24.90 -3.24 -3.63
N THR A 180 -24.48 -2.03 -3.29
CA THR A 180 -25.11 -0.77 -3.68
C THR A 180 -24.12 0.05 -4.50
N VAL A 181 -24.58 1.14 -5.12
CA VAL A 181 -23.72 2.00 -5.96
C VAL A 181 -23.63 3.42 -5.40
N PRO A 182 -23.00 3.63 -4.23
CA PRO A 182 -22.84 4.97 -3.69
C PRO A 182 -21.81 5.77 -4.50
N THR A 183 -21.99 7.08 -4.51
CA THR A 183 -20.95 8.02 -4.94
C THR A 183 -20.14 8.42 -3.72
N LEU A 184 -18.85 8.11 -3.71
CA LEU A 184 -17.93 8.47 -2.62
C LEU A 184 -16.84 9.41 -3.14
N THR A 185 -16.42 10.36 -2.31
CA THR A 185 -15.31 11.26 -2.63
C THR A 185 -13.98 10.61 -2.27
N MET A 186 -12.96 10.74 -3.13
CA MET A 186 -11.61 10.31 -2.80
C MET A 186 -10.96 11.28 -1.81
N GLY A 187 -10.67 10.83 -0.60
CA GLY A 187 -10.03 11.63 0.45
C GLY A 187 -8.52 11.70 0.36
N GLY A 188 -7.88 10.71 -0.28
CA GLY A 188 -6.45 10.73 -0.54
C GLY A 188 -5.88 9.34 -0.80
N SER A 189 -4.55 9.27 -0.89
CA SER A 189 -3.81 8.03 -1.10
C SER A 189 -2.75 7.78 -0.02
N GLY A 190 -2.53 6.51 0.28
CA GLY A 190 -1.53 6.08 1.27
C GLY A 190 -1.25 4.59 1.16
N GLN A 191 -0.02 4.19 1.49
CA GLN A 191 0.31 2.77 1.57
C GLN A 191 -0.42 2.13 2.76
N PHE A 192 -1.14 1.04 2.54
CA PHE A 192 -1.84 0.34 3.62
C PHE A 192 -0.99 -0.73 4.29
N GLY A 193 0.08 -1.20 3.64
CA GLY A 193 0.93 -2.28 4.16
C GLY A 193 0.22 -3.64 4.16
N LEU A 194 -0.85 -3.77 3.36
CA LEU A 194 -1.67 -4.97 3.25
C LEU A 194 -1.70 -5.45 1.80
N PRO A 195 -1.24 -6.67 1.51
CA PRO A 195 -1.18 -7.17 0.15
C PRO A 195 -2.60 -7.31 -0.41
N GLY A 196 -2.79 -6.82 -1.64
CA GLY A 196 -4.05 -6.96 -2.38
C GLY A 196 -5.20 -6.11 -1.84
N ILE A 197 -4.97 -5.15 -0.94
CA ILE A 197 -5.98 -4.20 -0.47
C ILE A 197 -5.72 -2.85 -1.14
N ASP A 198 -6.74 -2.36 -1.85
CA ASP A 198 -6.63 -1.19 -2.72
C ASP A 198 -7.45 0.00 -2.25
N MET A 199 -8.46 -0.23 -1.40
CA MET A 199 -9.37 0.80 -0.92
C MET A 199 -9.65 0.64 0.58
N LEU A 200 -9.66 1.75 1.31
CA LEU A 200 -10.19 1.84 2.66
C LEU A 200 -11.41 2.76 2.67
N VAL A 201 -12.44 2.35 3.41
CA VAL A 201 -13.62 3.17 3.72
C VAL A 201 -13.92 3.14 5.22
N GLY A 202 -14.64 4.13 5.73
CA GLY A 202 -15.18 4.08 7.10
C GLY A 202 -16.22 2.96 7.26
N ARG A 203 -16.45 2.48 8.50
CA ARG A 203 -17.42 1.41 8.80
C ARG A 203 -18.81 1.67 8.22
N ASP A 204 -19.32 2.88 8.38
CA ASP A 204 -20.67 3.25 7.91
C ASP A 204 -20.77 3.21 6.39
N ALA A 205 -19.74 3.71 5.69
CA ALA A 205 -19.68 3.63 4.23
C ALA A 205 -19.61 2.17 3.76
N GLY A 206 -18.80 1.34 4.42
CA GLY A 206 -18.73 -0.09 4.15
C GLY A 206 -20.05 -0.83 4.33
N ALA A 207 -20.79 -0.53 5.40
CA ALA A 207 -22.11 -1.10 5.64
C ALA A 207 -23.10 -0.71 4.55
N ARG A 208 -23.12 0.57 4.13
CA ARG A 208 -23.96 1.04 3.01
C ARG A 208 -23.59 0.38 1.68
N MET A 209 -22.31 0.15 1.43
CA MET A 209 -21.79 -0.58 0.27
C MET A 209 -22.13 -2.08 0.29
N GLY A 210 -22.55 -2.60 1.46
CA GLY A 210 -22.82 -4.02 1.66
C GLY A 210 -21.57 -4.89 1.77
N LEU A 211 -20.45 -4.32 2.25
CA LEU A 211 -19.25 -5.10 2.55
C LEU A 211 -19.55 -6.13 3.65
N VAL A 212 -18.92 -7.31 3.54
CA VAL A 212 -19.18 -8.42 4.47
C VAL A 212 -18.56 -8.10 5.82
N PRO A 213 -19.33 -8.12 6.93
CA PRO A 213 -18.82 -7.79 8.25
C PRO A 213 -17.80 -8.81 8.73
N ASP A 214 -16.74 -8.32 9.39
CA ASP A 214 -15.72 -9.13 10.08
C ASP A 214 -15.15 -10.28 9.23
N ILE A 215 -14.99 -10.05 7.93
CA ILE A 215 -14.54 -11.08 6.97
C ILE A 215 -13.03 -11.29 7.01
N ALA A 216 -12.28 -10.31 7.51
CA ALA A 216 -10.83 -10.38 7.63
C ALA A 216 -10.37 -10.03 9.04
N VAL A 217 -9.25 -10.62 9.46
CA VAL A 217 -8.58 -10.31 10.72
C VAL A 217 -7.10 -10.04 10.48
N LEU A 218 -6.59 -8.97 11.08
CA LEU A 218 -5.17 -8.70 11.17
C LEU A 218 -4.67 -9.04 12.56
N VAL A 219 -3.48 -9.62 12.61
CA VAL A 219 -2.85 -10.10 13.84
C VAL A 219 -1.47 -9.51 13.95
N ASN A 220 -1.19 -8.87 15.07
CA ASN A 220 0.13 -8.43 15.48
C ASN A 220 0.65 -9.38 16.58
N ALA A 221 1.78 -10.01 16.30
CA ALA A 221 2.45 -10.98 17.15
C ALA A 221 3.98 -10.76 17.13
N PRO A 222 4.47 -9.60 17.60
CA PRO A 222 5.86 -9.21 17.45
C PRO A 222 6.77 -10.14 18.26
N GLY A 223 7.78 -10.69 17.59
CA GLY A 223 8.72 -11.65 18.17
C GLY A 223 8.23 -13.10 18.16
N ALA A 224 6.97 -13.35 17.77
CA ALA A 224 6.53 -14.70 17.44
C ALA A 224 6.95 -15.07 16.01
N ASP A 225 7.10 -16.37 15.74
CA ASP A 225 7.29 -16.88 14.38
C ASP A 225 5.99 -16.69 13.56
N PRO A 226 5.97 -15.83 12.53
CA PRO A 226 4.75 -15.54 11.78
C PRO A 226 4.15 -16.77 11.09
N ALA A 227 4.97 -17.77 10.73
CA ALA A 227 4.47 -19.02 10.14
C ALA A 227 3.68 -19.85 11.16
N LYS A 228 4.12 -19.87 12.42
CA LYS A 228 3.40 -20.55 13.52
C LYS A 228 2.10 -19.83 13.85
N VAL A 229 2.12 -18.49 13.88
CA VAL A 229 0.92 -17.67 14.10
C VAL A 229 -0.09 -17.91 12.97
N ALA A 230 0.36 -17.88 11.71
CA ALA A 230 -0.48 -18.16 10.56
C ALA A 230 -1.14 -19.54 10.65
N ALA A 231 -0.37 -20.60 10.96
CA ALA A 231 -0.90 -21.95 11.13
C ALA A 231 -1.96 -22.05 12.25
N ALA A 232 -1.72 -21.39 13.39
CA ALA A 232 -2.67 -21.34 14.49
C ALA A 232 -3.98 -20.60 14.10
N VAL A 233 -3.86 -19.47 13.38
CA VAL A 233 -5.00 -18.72 12.87
C VAL A 233 -5.81 -19.58 11.88
N THR A 234 -5.15 -20.30 10.96
CA THR A 234 -5.82 -21.23 10.04
C THR A 234 -6.62 -22.30 10.79
N GLY A 235 -6.05 -22.88 11.85
CA GLY A 235 -6.73 -23.89 12.67
C GLY A 235 -7.98 -23.37 13.36
N LEU A 236 -8.00 -22.10 13.78
CA LEU A 236 -9.13 -21.47 14.47
C LEU A 236 -10.22 -20.95 13.54
N LEU A 237 -9.83 -20.40 12.38
CA LEU A 237 -10.76 -19.80 11.43
C LEU A 237 -11.31 -20.80 10.41
N GLY A 238 -10.70 -21.97 10.27
CA GLY A 238 -11.17 -23.09 9.44
C GLY A 238 -10.49 -23.19 8.08
N ARG A 239 -10.64 -24.37 7.45
CA ARG A 239 -9.93 -24.80 6.22
C ARG A 239 -10.19 -23.95 4.96
N GLY A 240 -11.16 -23.04 4.98
CA GLY A 240 -11.49 -22.16 3.85
C GLY A 240 -10.83 -20.78 3.92
N THR A 241 -10.21 -20.44 5.04
CA THR A 241 -9.62 -19.12 5.31
C THR A 241 -8.28 -18.98 4.59
N ASN A 242 -8.14 -17.92 3.80
CA ASN A 242 -6.87 -17.56 3.21
C ASN A 242 -6.04 -16.81 4.26
N VAL A 243 -4.97 -17.45 4.74
CA VAL A 243 -4.08 -16.87 5.75
C VAL A 243 -2.76 -16.53 5.10
N VAL A 244 -2.39 -15.26 5.21
CA VAL A 244 -1.19 -14.68 4.63
C VAL A 244 -0.23 -14.31 5.75
N ASN A 245 0.98 -14.87 5.67
CA ASN A 245 2.11 -14.40 6.46
C ASN A 245 2.72 -13.16 5.77
N LEU A 246 2.60 -12.00 6.41
CA LEU A 246 3.03 -10.71 5.85
C LEU A 246 4.56 -10.54 5.86
N HIS A 247 5.29 -11.49 6.46
CA HIS A 247 6.75 -11.55 6.45
C HIS A 247 7.32 -12.48 5.37
N GLU A 248 6.50 -13.20 4.61
CA GLU A 248 7.03 -13.98 3.48
C GLU A 248 7.60 -13.05 2.42
N GLY A 249 8.70 -13.42 1.75
CA GLY A 249 9.38 -12.55 0.79
C GLY A 249 8.51 -11.99 -0.35
N ARG A 250 7.39 -12.66 -0.65
CA ARG A 250 6.38 -12.23 -1.65
C ARG A 250 5.34 -11.23 -1.12
N TYR A 251 5.15 -11.15 0.20
CA TYR A 251 4.16 -10.30 0.89
C TYR A 251 4.77 -9.27 1.83
N ARG A 252 6.05 -9.44 2.18
CA ARG A 252 6.93 -8.30 2.32
C ARG A 252 6.69 -7.51 1.06
N THR A 253 5.92 -6.45 1.17
CA THR A 253 5.93 -5.42 0.17
C THR A 253 7.40 -5.08 0.00
N SER A 254 8.00 -5.66 -1.04
CA SER A 254 8.72 -4.80 -1.98
C SER A 254 7.73 -3.67 -2.17
N GLY A 255 7.93 -2.53 -1.51
CA GLY A 255 7.22 -1.36 -2.01
C GLY A 255 7.52 -1.33 -3.52
N ASP A 256 6.50 -1.02 -4.32
CA ASP A 256 6.57 -0.84 -5.78
C ASP A 256 7.71 -1.54 -6.52
N GLY A 257 7.53 -2.76 -7.05
CA GLY A 257 8.50 -3.29 -8.01
C GLY A 257 9.97 -3.31 -7.55
N GLY A 258 10.24 -3.25 -6.24
CA GLY A 258 11.58 -3.09 -5.68
C GLY A 258 11.83 -1.81 -4.87
N ARG A 259 10.92 -0.85 -4.73
CA ARG A 259 11.08 0.36 -3.89
C ARG A 259 10.90 0.08 -2.38
N PRO A 260 11.82 0.45 -1.49
CA PRO A 260 11.71 0.12 -0.06
C PRO A 260 10.71 0.98 0.75
N GLY A 261 9.96 0.36 1.67
CA GLY A 261 8.91 1.03 2.47
C GLY A 261 9.42 1.90 3.62
N SER A 262 10.74 1.94 3.86
CA SER A 262 11.38 2.78 4.87
C SER A 262 12.80 3.14 4.44
N TYR A 263 13.37 4.22 4.99
CA TYR A 263 14.78 4.55 4.77
C TYR A 263 15.72 3.42 5.19
N LEU A 264 15.39 2.70 6.28
CA LEU A 264 16.16 1.54 6.71
C LEU A 264 16.19 0.45 5.64
N ASP A 265 15.04 0.11 5.07
CA ASP A 265 14.94 -0.88 3.99
C ASP A 265 15.61 -0.37 2.71
N LEU A 266 15.55 0.95 2.47
CA LEU A 266 16.22 1.63 1.36
C LEU A 266 17.74 1.55 1.45
N TYR A 267 18.31 1.83 2.62
CA TYR A 267 19.74 1.66 2.87
C TYR A 267 20.16 0.19 2.71
N ARG A 268 19.36 -0.74 3.24
CA ARG A 268 19.63 -2.20 3.15
C ARG A 268 19.61 -2.68 1.71
N GLN A 269 18.67 -2.21 0.90
CA GLN A 269 18.59 -2.58 -0.50
C GLN A 269 19.72 -1.94 -1.31
N ALA A 270 19.93 -0.62 -1.17
CA ALA A 270 20.93 0.12 -1.93
C ALA A 270 22.35 -0.44 -1.70
N ALA A 271 22.67 -0.84 -0.46
CA ALA A 271 23.96 -1.44 -0.13
C ALA A 271 24.26 -2.72 -0.93
N ARG A 272 23.23 -3.48 -1.36
CA ARG A 272 23.42 -4.71 -2.15
C ARG A 272 24.06 -4.47 -3.51
N SER A 273 23.99 -3.24 -4.04
CA SER A 273 24.65 -2.86 -5.29
C SER A 273 26.18 -2.83 -5.17
N CYS A 274 26.73 -2.77 -3.95
CA CYS A 274 28.16 -2.74 -3.70
C CYS A 274 28.57 -3.83 -2.72
N ARG A 275 29.19 -4.91 -3.24
CA ARG A 275 29.66 -6.01 -2.40
C ARG A 275 30.66 -5.50 -1.35
N GLY A 276 30.34 -5.72 -0.07
CA GLY A 276 31.17 -5.31 1.07
C GLY A 276 30.82 -3.95 1.68
N LEU A 277 29.95 -3.16 1.05
CA LEU A 277 29.41 -1.94 1.66
C LEU A 277 28.30 -2.31 2.65
N SER A 278 28.43 -1.87 3.90
CA SER A 278 27.37 -2.04 4.90
C SER A 278 26.27 -0.99 4.73
N TRP A 279 25.01 -1.40 4.85
CA TRP A 279 23.86 -0.50 4.88
C TRP A 279 23.94 0.53 6.02
N THR A 280 24.64 0.20 7.11
CA THR A 280 24.83 1.10 8.25
C THR A 280 25.67 2.33 7.90
N VAL A 281 26.56 2.23 6.90
CA VAL A 281 27.33 3.37 6.37
C VAL A 281 26.41 4.33 5.62
N LEU A 282 25.54 3.81 4.76
CA LEU A 282 24.55 4.63 4.05
C LEU A 282 23.57 5.30 5.02
N ALA A 283 23.12 4.57 6.04
CA ALA A 283 22.27 5.12 7.09
C ALA A 283 22.97 6.22 7.88
N ALA A 284 24.24 6.03 8.26
CA ALA A 284 25.02 7.03 8.97
C ALA A 284 25.22 8.31 8.15
N ILE A 285 25.52 8.19 6.84
CA ILE A 285 25.62 9.34 5.95
C ILE A 285 24.26 10.04 5.85
N GLY A 286 23.18 9.32 5.53
CA GLY A 286 21.85 9.93 5.44
C GLY A 286 21.37 10.59 6.73
N GLN A 287 21.78 10.08 7.90
CA GLN A 287 21.51 10.74 9.18
C GLN A 287 22.31 12.05 9.34
N VAL A 288 23.62 12.02 9.03
CA VAL A 288 24.50 13.19 9.17
C VAL A 288 24.15 14.29 8.19
N GLU A 289 23.76 13.91 6.97
CA GLU A 289 23.47 14.84 5.88
C GLU A 289 22.11 15.54 6.05
N SER A 290 21.06 14.80 6.44
CA SER A 290 19.69 15.31 6.35
C SER A 290 18.73 14.74 7.39
N ASP A 291 19.24 14.05 8.41
CA ASP A 291 18.43 13.29 9.36
C ASP A 291 17.44 12.33 8.66
N HIS A 292 17.95 11.60 7.66
CA HIS A 292 17.19 10.70 6.78
C HIS A 292 16.09 11.41 5.96
N GLY A 293 16.45 12.55 5.38
CA GLY A 293 15.58 13.35 4.52
C GLY A 293 14.59 14.24 5.27
N ARG A 294 14.74 14.39 6.60
CA ARG A 294 13.94 15.35 7.40
C ARG A 294 14.38 16.79 7.18
N ASP A 295 15.64 16.99 6.81
CA ASP A 295 16.23 18.28 6.44
C ASP A 295 17.07 18.11 5.16
N ALA A 296 16.40 17.98 4.01
CA ALA A 296 17.01 17.61 2.72
C ALA A 296 17.52 18.81 1.89
N GLY A 297 17.76 19.95 2.54
CA GLY A 297 18.31 21.13 1.89
C GLY A 297 17.37 21.82 0.90
N PRO A 298 17.88 22.79 0.11
CA PRO A 298 19.31 23.01 -0.16
C PRO A 298 20.15 23.46 1.04
N SER A 299 21.41 23.02 1.12
CA SER A 299 22.40 23.60 2.04
C SER A 299 22.96 24.93 1.52
N SER A 300 23.69 25.65 2.37
CA SER A 300 24.43 26.86 1.98
C SER A 300 25.46 26.63 0.87
N ALA A 301 25.94 25.39 0.71
CA ALA A 301 26.85 24.99 -0.38
C ALA A 301 26.11 24.52 -1.64
N GLY A 302 24.77 24.55 -1.66
CA GLY A 302 23.94 24.12 -2.78
C GLY A 302 23.79 22.59 -2.90
N ALA A 303 24.06 21.84 -1.83
CA ALA A 303 23.80 20.41 -1.80
C ALA A 303 22.30 20.14 -1.61
N LEU A 304 21.79 19.11 -2.30
CA LEU A 304 20.36 18.82 -2.41
C LEU A 304 20.02 17.39 -2.01
N GLY A 305 18.81 17.22 -1.48
CA GLY A 305 18.19 15.93 -1.30
C GLY A 305 18.69 15.18 -0.06
N PRO A 306 18.14 13.99 0.19
CA PRO A 306 18.35 13.27 1.45
C PRO A 306 19.78 12.75 1.65
N MET A 307 20.59 12.74 0.59
CA MET A 307 22.01 12.38 0.65
C MET A 307 22.92 13.58 0.37
N GLN A 308 22.36 14.80 0.34
CA GLN A 308 23.07 16.08 0.19
C GLN A 308 24.11 16.07 -0.94
N PHE A 309 23.67 15.69 -2.14
CA PHE A 309 24.55 15.72 -3.31
C PHE A 309 24.71 17.14 -3.84
N LEU A 310 25.93 17.52 -4.23
CA LEU A 310 26.12 18.65 -5.12
C LEU A 310 25.63 18.28 -6.53
N PRO A 311 24.99 19.20 -7.29
CA PRO A 311 24.51 18.92 -8.64
C PRO A 311 25.60 18.39 -9.58
N ALA A 312 26.84 18.84 -9.43
CA ALA A 312 27.97 18.35 -10.21
C ALA A 312 28.29 16.87 -9.94
N THR A 313 28.27 16.46 -8.68
CA THR A 313 28.45 15.05 -8.29
C THR A 313 27.28 14.20 -8.77
N TRP A 314 26.05 14.72 -8.67
CA TRP A 314 24.85 14.02 -9.15
C TRP A 314 24.90 13.74 -10.65
N ARG A 315 25.44 14.64 -11.48
CA ARG A 315 25.62 14.37 -12.91
C ARG A 315 26.50 13.15 -13.21
N ALA A 316 27.46 12.83 -12.34
CA ALA A 316 28.35 11.69 -12.53
C ALA A 316 27.81 10.39 -11.89
N TYR A 317 27.15 10.51 -10.74
CA TYR A 317 26.80 9.35 -9.90
C TYR A 317 25.30 9.12 -9.70
N GLY A 318 24.46 10.05 -10.13
CA GLY A 318 23.01 9.91 -10.09
C GLY A 318 22.57 8.62 -10.80
N VAL A 319 21.51 8.03 -10.25
CA VAL A 319 20.86 6.85 -10.80
C VAL A 319 19.36 7.05 -10.69
N ASP A 320 18.64 6.56 -11.69
CA ASP A 320 17.22 6.25 -11.56
C ASP A 320 17.15 4.92 -10.79
N GLY A 321 17.07 5.03 -9.48
CA GLY A 321 17.16 3.90 -8.54
C GLY A 321 15.85 3.14 -8.42
N ASP A 322 14.76 3.72 -8.93
CA ASP A 322 13.42 3.17 -8.84
C ASP A 322 12.72 2.87 -10.16
N GLY A 323 13.37 3.20 -11.28
CA GLY A 323 12.97 2.84 -12.63
C GLY A 323 11.84 3.69 -13.18
N ASP A 324 11.61 4.91 -12.67
CA ASP A 324 10.57 5.81 -13.15
C ASP A 324 10.95 6.59 -14.42
N GLY A 325 12.19 6.43 -14.89
CA GLY A 325 12.75 7.07 -16.09
C GLY A 325 13.49 8.37 -15.81
N LYS A 326 13.63 8.79 -14.53
CA LYS A 326 14.27 10.06 -14.15
C LYS A 326 15.18 9.88 -12.93
N ALA A 327 16.46 10.23 -13.08
CA ALA A 327 17.36 10.33 -11.92
C ALA A 327 17.18 11.67 -11.18
N ASP A 328 16.36 11.69 -10.12
CA ASP A 328 16.03 12.89 -9.34
C ASP A 328 16.84 12.98 -8.03
N ILE A 329 17.68 14.01 -7.91
CA ILE A 329 18.56 14.24 -6.74
C ILE A 329 17.79 14.38 -5.42
N THR A 330 16.53 14.81 -5.47
CA THR A 330 15.69 15.03 -4.29
C THR A 330 14.86 13.80 -3.92
N ASN A 331 14.73 12.84 -4.84
CA ASN A 331 14.03 11.59 -4.62
C ASN A 331 14.89 10.63 -3.79
N PRO A 332 14.46 10.19 -2.60
CA PRO A 332 15.22 9.25 -1.78
C PRO A 332 15.55 7.94 -2.51
N PHE A 333 14.63 7.48 -3.34
CA PHE A 333 14.76 6.22 -4.07
C PHE A 333 15.84 6.27 -5.16
N ASP A 334 16.26 7.46 -5.56
CA ASP A 334 17.40 7.69 -6.47
C ASP A 334 18.65 8.08 -5.68
N ALA A 335 18.49 8.99 -4.72
CA ALA A 335 19.59 9.57 -3.96
C ALA A 335 20.34 8.53 -3.13
N VAL A 336 19.64 7.59 -2.49
CA VAL A 336 20.27 6.56 -1.67
C VAL A 336 21.02 5.52 -2.52
N PRO A 337 20.45 4.98 -3.62
CA PRO A 337 21.24 4.19 -4.58
C PRO A 337 22.39 4.97 -5.23
N GLY A 338 22.22 6.27 -5.50
CA GLY A 338 23.28 7.14 -6.00
C GLY A 338 24.46 7.26 -5.02
N ALA A 339 24.17 7.38 -3.71
CA ALA A 339 25.19 7.36 -2.66
C ALA A 339 25.90 6.00 -2.56
N ALA A 340 25.18 4.89 -2.72
CA ALA A 340 25.79 3.56 -2.77
C ALA A 340 26.74 3.42 -3.97
N LYS A 341 26.32 3.87 -5.17
CA LYS A 341 27.16 3.89 -6.38
C LYS A 341 28.40 4.77 -6.18
N TYR A 342 28.24 5.97 -5.63
CA TYR A 342 29.35 6.89 -5.33
C TYR A 342 30.39 6.25 -4.40
N LEU A 343 29.95 5.70 -3.27
CA LEU A 343 30.85 5.06 -2.31
C LEU A 343 31.54 3.83 -2.91
N CYS A 344 30.82 3.05 -3.71
CA CYS A 344 31.38 1.88 -4.37
C CYS A 344 32.48 2.23 -5.37
N ALA A 345 32.25 3.26 -6.19
CA ALA A 345 33.23 3.78 -7.13
C ALA A 345 34.51 4.28 -6.43
N ASN A 346 34.37 4.77 -5.20
CA ASN A 346 35.50 5.19 -4.35
C ASN A 346 36.09 4.06 -3.49
N GLY A 347 35.68 2.80 -3.71
CA GLY A 347 36.30 1.62 -3.10
C GLY A 347 35.74 1.19 -1.75
N ALA A 348 34.58 1.70 -1.33
CA ALA A 348 34.02 1.42 0.00
C ALA A 348 33.80 -0.07 0.29
N GLY A 349 33.52 -0.88 -0.73
CA GLY A 349 33.32 -2.33 -0.60
C GLY A 349 34.56 -3.11 -0.11
N GLY A 350 35.75 -2.51 -0.17
CA GLY A 350 36.99 -3.11 0.35
C GLY A 350 37.17 -3.00 1.86
N GLY A 351 36.30 -2.28 2.57
CA GLY A 351 36.41 -2.07 4.02
C GLY A 351 37.67 -1.30 4.43
N GLY A 352 37.98 -1.30 5.73
CA GLY A 352 39.23 -0.74 6.29
C GLY A 352 39.57 0.67 5.79
N GLU A 353 40.82 0.88 5.35
CA GLU A 353 41.27 2.15 4.80
C GLU A 353 40.53 2.57 3.53
N ARG A 354 40.06 1.62 2.72
CA ARG A 354 39.32 1.93 1.49
C ARG A 354 37.95 2.52 1.81
N LEU A 355 37.26 1.97 2.82
CA LEU A 355 36.03 2.54 3.34
C LEU A 355 36.26 3.93 3.94
N TYR A 356 37.34 4.10 4.70
CA TYR A 356 37.71 5.41 5.24
C TYR A 356 37.88 6.45 4.12
N ARG A 357 38.69 6.13 3.10
CA ARG A 357 38.92 7.03 1.96
C ARG A 357 37.64 7.29 1.17
N ALA A 358 36.77 6.30 0.99
CA ALA A 358 35.51 6.48 0.27
C ALA A 358 34.55 7.45 0.98
N VAL A 359 34.47 7.37 2.31
CA VAL A 359 33.68 8.33 3.11
C VAL A 359 34.35 9.70 3.14
N TRP A 360 35.68 9.74 3.16
CA TRP A 360 36.43 11.00 3.05
C TRP A 360 36.15 11.68 1.72
N GLN A 361 36.06 10.96 0.60
CA GLN A 361 35.70 11.57 -0.69
C GLN A 361 34.30 12.19 -0.69
N TYR A 362 33.37 11.63 0.10
CA TYR A 362 32.04 12.18 0.29
C TYR A 362 32.08 13.57 0.94
N ASN A 363 32.95 13.74 1.94
CA ASN A 363 33.24 15.01 2.60
C ASN A 363 34.68 14.99 3.13
N HIS A 364 35.55 15.86 2.59
CA HIS A 364 37.01 15.90 2.79
C HIS A 364 37.42 16.35 4.21
N ALA A 365 36.91 15.70 5.24
CA ALA A 365 37.16 16.02 6.63
C ALA A 365 37.23 14.76 7.51
N ASP A 366 38.35 14.57 8.20
CA ASP A 366 38.56 13.39 9.06
C ASP A 366 37.55 13.31 10.23
N TRP A 367 37.07 14.45 10.71
CA TRP A 367 36.01 14.49 11.73
C TRP A 367 34.69 13.92 11.19
N TYR A 368 34.36 14.17 9.93
CA TYR A 368 33.17 13.66 9.28
C TYR A 368 33.26 12.13 9.13
N VAL A 369 34.40 11.63 8.64
CA VAL A 369 34.63 10.19 8.49
C VAL A 369 34.50 9.47 9.83
N ARG A 370 35.12 10.00 10.89
CA ARG A 370 35.01 9.43 12.24
C ARG A 370 33.57 9.43 12.75
N LYS A 371 32.81 10.52 12.53
CA LYS A 371 31.39 10.63 12.91
C LYS A 371 30.55 9.57 12.19
N VAL A 372 30.66 9.48 10.86
CA VAL A 372 29.92 8.51 10.04
C VAL A 372 30.25 7.08 10.44
N LEU A 373 31.53 6.71 10.55
CA LEU A 373 31.90 5.34 10.92
C LEU A 373 31.55 5.00 12.38
N GLY A 374 31.56 5.98 13.28
CA GLY A 374 31.05 5.83 14.64
C GLY A 374 29.55 5.54 14.67
N LEU A 375 28.75 6.34 13.95
CA LEU A 375 27.31 6.12 13.80
C LEU A 375 26.99 4.79 13.12
N ALA A 376 27.75 4.40 12.09
CA ALA A 376 27.58 3.13 11.41
C ALA A 376 27.77 1.94 12.36
N ARG A 377 28.76 2.00 13.25
CA ARG A 377 28.95 0.98 14.33
C ARG A 377 27.80 0.98 15.33
N ALA A 378 27.28 2.16 15.70
CA ALA A 378 26.14 2.26 16.59
C ALA A 378 24.86 1.65 15.97
N TYR A 379 24.63 1.88 14.68
CA TYR A 379 23.56 1.21 13.94
C TYR A 379 23.77 -0.30 13.88
N GLU A 380 24.98 -0.78 13.64
CA GLU A 380 25.26 -2.21 13.63
C GLU A 380 24.94 -2.85 15.00
N ALA A 381 25.35 -2.21 16.10
CA ALA A 381 25.07 -2.71 17.44
C ALA A 381 23.56 -2.72 17.79
N ARG A 382 22.81 -1.72 17.31
CA ARG A 382 21.38 -1.57 17.59
C ARG A 382 20.48 -2.51 16.78
N TYR A 383 20.91 -2.91 15.58
CA TYR A 383 20.11 -3.68 14.63
C TYR A 383 20.68 -5.09 14.38
N ARG A 384 21.43 -5.62 15.35
CA ARG A 384 21.97 -6.99 15.36
C ARG A 384 20.90 -8.05 15.61
#